data_AF-A0A2S7ET61-F1
#
_entry.id   AF-A0A2S7ET61-F1
#
_cell.length_a   1.000
_cell.length_b   1.000
_cell.length_c   1.000
_cell.angle_alpha   90.00
_cell.angle_beta   90.00
_cell.angle_gamma   90.00
#
_symmetry.space_group_name_H-M   'P 1'
#
loop_
_entity.id
_entity.type
_entity.pdbx_description
1 polymer ?
#
loop_
_entity_poly.entity_id
_entity_poly.type
_entity_poly.pdbx_seq_one_letter_code
_entity_poly.pdbx_strand_id
1 'polypeptide(L)'
;MSTNKLRLGPLPKTEIIKATFACSASLKADLDRYATLHAQAHGEAVDAATLIPHMLQAFIARDRGFRSRSHPGQKRAAPSNTSP
;
A
#
# COMPACT_ATOMS: atom_id res chain seq x y z
N MET A 1 -8.92 -3.18 47.78
CA MET A 1 -8.50 -4.25 46.84
C MET A 1 -8.15 -3.59 45.52
N SER A 2 -6.86 -3.45 45.24
CA SER A 2 -6.32 -2.75 44.07
C SER A 2 -6.53 -3.60 42.82
N THR A 3 -7.44 -3.16 41.95
CA THR A 3 -7.66 -3.78 40.64
C THR A 3 -6.44 -3.50 39.77
N ASN A 4 -5.61 -4.53 39.54
CA ASN A 4 -4.50 -4.50 38.61
C ASN A 4 -5.02 -4.14 37.21
N LYS A 5 -4.96 -2.86 36.82
CA LYS A 5 -5.11 -2.44 35.43
C LYS A 5 -3.95 -3.04 34.65
N LEU A 6 -4.22 -4.04 33.83
CA LEU A 6 -3.27 -4.54 32.85
C LEU A 6 -2.72 -3.34 32.07
N ARG A 7 -1.38 -3.22 32.02
CA ARG A 7 -0.67 -2.13 31.32
C ARG A 7 -0.82 -2.22 29.80
N LEU A 8 -1.37 -3.32 29.31
CA LEU A 8 -1.71 -3.52 27.91
C LEU A 8 -3.18 -3.11 27.72
N GLY A 9 -3.37 -1.98 27.02
CA GLY A 9 -4.68 -1.60 26.51
C GLY A 9 -5.20 -2.61 25.48
N PRO A 10 -6.44 -2.46 24.99
CA PRO A 10 -6.98 -3.34 23.97
C PRO A 10 -6.01 -3.41 22.77
N LEU A 11 -5.69 -4.64 22.34
CA LEU A 11 -4.79 -4.87 21.23
C LEU A 11 -5.36 -4.23 19.94
N PRO A 12 -4.51 -3.65 19.08
CA PRO A 12 -4.95 -3.14 17.79
C PRO A 12 -5.60 -4.28 16.99
N LYS A 13 -6.78 -4.02 16.43
CA LYS A 13 -7.44 -4.97 15.53
C LYS A 13 -6.69 -4.95 14.20
N THR A 14 -6.00 -6.03 13.88
CA THR A 14 -5.48 -6.25 12.53
C THR A 14 -6.62 -6.77 11.65
N GLU A 15 -7.16 -5.93 10.79
CA GLU A 15 -8.15 -6.35 9.80
C GLU A 15 -7.44 -6.84 8.54
N ILE A 16 -7.62 -8.12 8.21
CA ILE A 16 -7.15 -8.71 6.96
C ILE A 16 -8.33 -8.77 6.00
N ILE A 17 -8.27 -7.99 4.92
CA ILE A 17 -9.28 -7.99 3.87
C ILE A 17 -8.76 -8.83 2.70
N LYS A 18 -9.46 -9.92 2.38
CA LYS A 18 -9.20 -10.72 1.18
C LYS A 18 -10.07 -10.20 0.04
N ALA A 19 -9.45 -9.92 -1.11
CA ALA A 19 -10.16 -9.50 -2.32
C ALA A 19 -9.90 -10.49 -3.45
N THR A 20 -10.97 -10.87 -4.16
CA THR A 20 -10.90 -11.69 -5.38
C THR A 20 -11.21 -10.80 -6.58
N PHE A 21 -10.43 -10.89 -7.64
CA PHE A 21 -10.64 -10.13 -8.86
C PHE A 21 -10.61 -11.05 -10.09
N ALA A 22 -11.43 -10.71 -11.08
CA ALA A 22 -11.31 -11.30 -12.41
C ALA A 22 -10.23 -10.55 -13.19
N CYS A 23 -9.36 -11.28 -13.87
CA CYS A 23 -8.37 -10.72 -14.80
C CYS A 23 -8.38 -11.49 -16.12
N SER A 24 -7.87 -10.87 -17.19
CA SER A 24 -7.65 -11.58 -18.43
C SER A 24 -6.51 -12.59 -18.27
N ALA A 25 -6.54 -13.66 -19.08
CA ALA A 25 -5.45 -14.64 -19.10
C ALA A 25 -4.09 -14.00 -19.46
N SER A 26 -4.09 -12.99 -20.33
CA SER A 26 -2.88 -12.23 -20.67
C SER A 26 -2.29 -11.52 -19.46
N LEU A 27 -3.12 -10.85 -18.66
CA LEU A 27 -2.64 -10.16 -17.46
C LEU A 27 -2.07 -11.13 -16.43
N LYS A 28 -2.70 -12.31 -16.26
CA LYS A 28 -2.16 -13.35 -15.37
C LYS A 28 -0.79 -13.82 -15.83
N ALA A 29 -0.62 -14.08 -17.13
CA ALA A 29 0.66 -14.52 -17.69
C ALA A 29 1.77 -13.46 -17.51
N ASP A 30 1.44 -12.17 -17.70
CA ASP A 30 2.39 -11.08 -17.48
C ASP A 30 2.79 -10.96 -16.01
N LEU A 31 1.85 -11.14 -15.08
CA LEU A 31 2.12 -11.12 -13.65
C LEU A 31 3.03 -12.30 -13.21
N ASP A 32 2.79 -13.49 -13.75
CA ASP A 32 3.64 -14.68 -13.47
C ASP A 32 5.06 -14.51 -14.03
N ARG A 33 5.17 -13.91 -15.22
CA ARG A 33 6.46 -13.57 -15.80
C ARG A 33 7.19 -12.53 -14.95
N TYR A 34 6.48 -11.50 -14.48
CA TYR A 34 7.05 -10.48 -13.62
C TYR A 34 7.58 -11.08 -12.30
N ALA A 35 6.80 -11.98 -11.68
CA ALA A 35 7.22 -12.72 -10.48
C ALA A 35 8.49 -13.56 -10.72
N THR A 36 8.58 -14.23 -11.86
CA THR A 36 9.78 -14.99 -12.27
C THR A 36 11.01 -14.09 -12.41
N LEU A 37 10.86 -12.94 -13.07
CA LEU A 37 11.95 -11.96 -13.24
C LEU A 37 12.38 -11.35 -11.90
N HIS A 38 11.41 -11.06 -11.02
CA HIS A 38 11.70 -10.57 -9.67
C HIS A 38 12.52 -11.59 -8.87
N ALA A 39 12.17 -12.87 -8.94
CA ALA A 39 12.92 -13.95 -8.30
C ALA A 39 14.36 -14.06 -8.82
N GLN A 40 14.55 -13.89 -10.13
CA GLN A 40 15.89 -13.88 -10.72
C GLN A 40 16.74 -12.70 -10.22
N ALA A 41 16.12 -11.53 -10.03
CA ALA A 41 16.83 -10.33 -9.58
C ALA A 41 17.14 -10.32 -8.08
N HIS A 42 16.26 -10.91 -7.25
CA HIS A 42 16.35 -10.82 -5.79
C HIS A 42 16.69 -12.16 -5.09
N GLY A 43 16.77 -13.26 -5.84
CA GLY A 43 17.11 -14.58 -5.32
C GLY A 43 15.99 -15.28 -4.53
N GLU A 44 14.81 -14.66 -4.44
CA GLU A 44 13.66 -15.21 -3.72
C GLU A 44 12.47 -15.41 -4.65
N ALA A 45 12.00 -16.65 -4.73
CA ALA A 45 10.79 -16.98 -5.47
C ALA A 45 9.56 -16.38 -4.78
N VAL A 46 8.90 -15.45 -5.46
CA VAL A 46 7.66 -14.80 -5.00
C VAL A 46 6.54 -15.11 -5.98
N ASP A 47 5.32 -15.30 -5.49
CA ASP A 47 4.14 -15.44 -6.34
C ASP A 47 3.59 -14.07 -6.75
N ALA A 48 2.93 -14.02 -7.91
CA ALA A 48 2.19 -12.85 -8.36
C ALA A 48 1.19 -12.35 -7.29
N ALA A 49 0.50 -13.26 -6.58
CA ALA A 49 -0.45 -12.89 -5.52
C ALA A 49 0.20 -12.09 -4.38
N THR A 50 1.48 -12.32 -4.10
CA THR A 50 2.23 -11.57 -3.09
C THR A 50 2.66 -10.20 -3.62
N LEU A 51 2.99 -10.10 -4.91
CA LEU A 51 3.42 -8.84 -5.52
C LEU A 51 2.27 -7.86 -5.80
N ILE A 52 1.09 -8.37 -6.15
CA ILE A 52 -0.07 -7.56 -6.55
C ILE A 52 -0.42 -6.49 -5.51
N PRO A 53 -0.55 -6.79 -4.19
CA PRO A 53 -0.84 -5.76 -3.19
C PRO A 53 0.20 -4.63 -3.18
N HIS A 54 1.50 -4.95 -3.30
CA HIS A 54 2.57 -3.97 -3.32
C HIS A 54 2.53 -3.11 -4.60
N MET A 55 2.29 -3.73 -5.75
CA MET A 55 2.16 -3.04 -7.03
C MET A 55 0.96 -2.07 -7.00
N LEU A 56 -0.19 -2.52 -6.50
CA LEU A 56 -1.39 -1.68 -6.37
C LEU A 56 -1.18 -0.53 -5.38
N GLN A 57 -0.53 -0.78 -4.24
CA GLN A 57 -0.20 0.27 -3.29
C GLN A 57 0.72 1.33 -3.91
N ALA A 58 1.78 0.92 -4.61
CA ALA A 58 2.69 1.82 -5.29
C ALA A 58 1.98 2.61 -6.41
N PHE A 59 1.09 1.96 -7.16
CA PHE A 59 0.27 2.58 -8.19
C PHE A 59 -0.62 3.69 -7.62
N ILE A 60 -1.43 3.37 -6.58
CA ILE A 60 -2.33 4.34 -5.94
C ILE A 60 -1.55 5.51 -5.33
N ALA A 61 -0.42 5.25 -4.67
CA ALA A 61 0.42 6.29 -4.07
C ALA A 61 1.05 7.23 -5.12
N ARG A 62 1.25 6.76 -6.35
CA ARG A 62 1.85 7.53 -7.45
C ARG A 62 0.82 8.19 -8.37
N ASP A 63 -0.44 7.77 -8.36
CA ASP A 63 -1.50 8.39 -9.14
C ASP A 63 -1.81 9.82 -8.64
N ARG A 64 -1.24 10.80 -9.33
CA ARG A 64 -1.42 12.23 -9.02
C ARG A 64 -2.86 12.68 -9.22
N GLY A 65 -3.56 12.12 -10.22
CA GLY A 65 -4.95 12.44 -10.49
C GLY A 65 -5.84 11.98 -9.35
N PHE A 66 -5.58 10.78 -8.82
CA PHE A 66 -6.20 10.30 -7.59
C PHE A 66 -5.88 11.23 -6.42
N ARG A 67 -4.60 11.45 -6.11
CA ARG A 67 -4.17 12.28 -4.95
C ARG A 67 -4.72 13.70 -4.97
N SER A 68 -4.78 14.34 -6.14
CA SER A 68 -5.32 15.70 -6.29
C SER A 68 -6.82 15.79 -5.99
N ARG A 69 -7.56 14.70 -6.17
CA ARG A 69 -9.01 14.65 -5.91
C ARG A 69 -9.32 14.11 -4.50
N SER A 70 -8.41 13.31 -3.93
CA SER A 70 -8.54 12.78 -2.56
C SER A 70 -8.27 13.81 -1.45
N HIS A 71 -7.60 14.93 -1.76
CA HIS A 71 -7.39 16.04 -0.83
C HIS A 71 -7.78 17.40 -1.44
N PRO A 72 -9.08 17.77 -1.44
CA PRO A 72 -9.52 19.09 -1.90
C PRO A 72 -8.98 20.28 -1.08
N GLY A 73 -8.38 20.04 0.11
CA GLY A 73 -8.09 21.07 1.11
C GLY A 73 -6.63 21.42 1.37
N GLN A 74 -5.64 20.65 0.88
CA GLN A 74 -4.24 20.93 1.20
C GLN A 74 -3.57 21.75 0.08
N LYS A 75 -4.07 22.98 -0.13
CA LYS A 75 -3.27 24.00 -0.80
C LYS A 75 -1.97 24.13 -0.02
N ARG A 76 -0.84 23.84 -0.66
CA ARG A 76 0.51 24.03 -0.12
C ARG A 76 0.58 25.47 0.41
N ALA A 77 0.63 25.64 1.73
CA ALA A 77 0.96 26.93 2.31
C ALA A 77 2.34 27.32 1.77
N ALA A 78 2.40 28.42 1.02
CA ALA A 78 3.64 28.98 0.55
C ALA A 78 4.49 29.38 1.77
N PRO A 79 5.82 29.21 1.72
CA PRO A 79 6.68 29.70 2.81
C PRO A 79 6.60 31.23 2.81
N SER A 80 6.02 31.79 3.86
CA SER A 80 6.07 33.21 4.17
C SER A 80 7.49 33.57 4.60
N ASN A 81 8.32 34.01 3.65
CA ASN A 81 9.50 34.78 4.00
C ASN A 81 9.04 36.19 4.37
N THR A 82 9.05 36.49 5.66
CA THR A 82 9.00 37.85 6.19
C THR A 82 10.24 38.02 7.05
N SER A 83 11.04 39.05 6.73
CA SER A 83 11.86 39.84 7.67
C SER A 83 12.84 40.74 6.88
N PRO A 84 13.31 41.85 7.48
CA PRO A 84 12.57 42.90 8.19
C PRO A 84 12.46 44.19 7.37
#